data_AF-A0A956RG21-F1
#
_entry.id   AF-A0A956RG21-F1
#
_cell.length_a   1.000
_cell.length_b   1.000
_cell.length_c   1.000
_cell.angle_alpha   90.00
_cell.angle_beta   90.00
_cell.angle_gamma   90.00
#
_symmetry.space_group_name_H-M   'P 1'
#
loop_
_entity.id
_entity.type
_entity.pdbx_description
1 polymer ?
#
loop_
_entity_poly.entity_id
_entity_poly.type
_entity_poly.pdbx_seq_one_letter_code
_entity_poly.pdbx_strand_id
1 'polypeptide(L)'
;TDNHLMLVNLTNRGLGGRHAAKVLNDCGVELNANAIPFDPRKPFDPSGLRIGVPSITSRGMTEAHMADVARFIDEGLQGAARVDPEGYTAAADFVAPLRARVQEFCGAFPAPGIA
;
A
#
# COMPACT_ATOMS: atom_id res chain seq x y z
N THR A 1 -15.62 -8.31 -1.61
CA THR A 1 -15.70 -8.04 -0.17
C THR A 1 -17.04 -7.38 0.07
N ASP A 2 -17.68 -7.67 1.20
CA ASP A 2 -19.03 -7.19 1.51
C ASP A 2 -19.01 -5.99 2.47
N ASN A 3 -17.83 -5.40 2.68
CA ASN A 3 -17.63 -4.22 3.51
C ASN A 3 -16.50 -3.34 2.97
N HIS A 4 -16.09 -2.35 3.78
CA HIS A 4 -15.16 -1.28 3.40
C HIS A 4 -13.68 -1.69 3.34
N LEU A 5 -13.34 -2.97 3.56
CA LEU A 5 -11.96 -3.44 3.57
C LEU A 5 -11.79 -4.78 2.88
N MET A 6 -10.54 -5.11 2.57
CA MET A 6 -10.10 -6.42 2.12
C MET A 6 -8.74 -6.78 2.73
N LEU A 7 -8.49 -8.08 2.87
CA LEU A 7 -7.20 -8.61 3.28
C LEU A 7 -6.55 -9.29 2.07
N VAL A 8 -5.40 -8.77 1.65
CA VAL A 8 -4.64 -9.28 0.51
C VAL A 8 -3.52 -10.17 1.02
N ASN A 9 -3.46 -11.40 0.51
CA ASN A 9 -2.40 -12.36 0.79
C ASN A 9 -1.24 -12.15 -0.20
N LEU A 10 -0.04 -11.84 0.30
CA LEU A 10 1.16 -11.60 -0.53
C LEU A 10 2.08 -12.82 -0.68
N THR A 11 1.70 -13.99 -0.17
CA THR A 11 2.52 -15.23 -0.26
C THR A 11 2.87 -15.61 -1.69
N ASN A 12 1.96 -15.39 -2.65
CA ASN A 12 2.21 -15.64 -4.08
C ASN A 12 3.29 -14.71 -4.70
N ARG A 13 3.65 -13.63 -4.00
CA ARG A 13 4.72 -12.70 -4.38
C ARG A 13 5.98 -12.88 -3.55
N GLY A 14 6.00 -13.83 -2.60
CA GLY A 14 7.13 -14.02 -1.69
C GLY A 14 7.36 -12.85 -0.72
N LEU A 15 6.42 -11.92 -0.60
CA LEU A 15 6.58 -10.70 0.20
C LEU A 15 6.04 -10.86 1.61
N GLY A 16 6.77 -10.32 2.58
CA GLY A 16 6.24 -10.05 3.92
C GLY A 16 5.41 -8.77 3.93
N GLY A 17 4.27 -8.79 4.60
CA GLY A 17 3.36 -7.66 4.73
C GLY A 17 3.99 -6.45 5.41
N ARG A 18 4.91 -6.67 6.38
CA ARG A 18 5.64 -5.59 7.06
C ARG A 18 6.58 -4.85 6.09
N HIS A 19 7.36 -5.60 5.30
CA HIS A 19 8.23 -5.03 4.27
C HIS A 19 7.40 -4.27 3.22
N ALA A 20 6.35 -4.91 2.71
CA ALA A 20 5.46 -4.31 1.72
C ALA A 20 4.82 -3.00 2.22
N ALA A 21 4.28 -3.00 3.44
CA ALA A 21 3.69 -1.81 4.06
C ALA A 21 4.71 -0.67 4.20
N LYS A 22 5.94 -0.99 4.62
CA LYS A 22 7.01 0.01 4.73
C LYS A 22 7.36 0.64 3.38
N VAL A 23 7.59 -0.19 2.35
CA VAL A 23 7.93 0.29 1.00
C VAL A 23 6.81 1.17 0.43
N LEU A 24 5.55 0.73 0.60
CA LEU A 24 4.38 1.48 0.16
C LEU A 24 4.25 2.83 0.88
N ASN A 25 4.47 2.88 2.20
CA ASN A 25 4.45 4.12 2.97
C ASN A 25 5.51 5.12 2.46
N ASP A 26 6.73 4.65 2.20
CA ASP A 26 7.79 5.49 1.62
C ASP A 26 7.38 6.01 0.22
N CYS A 27 6.66 5.20 -0.56
CA CYS A 27 6.04 5.58 -1.84
C CYS A 27 4.78 6.46 -1.70
N GLY A 28 4.36 6.84 -0.48
CA GLY A 28 3.20 7.69 -0.24
C GLY A 28 1.85 6.96 -0.11
N VAL A 29 1.85 5.63 -0.05
CA VAL A 29 0.66 4.78 0.11
C VAL A 29 0.67 4.14 1.50
N GLU A 30 -0.22 4.59 2.38
CA GLU A 30 -0.30 4.06 3.75
C GLU A 30 -1.21 2.84 3.83
N LEU A 31 -0.66 1.69 4.23
CA LEU A 31 -1.39 0.43 4.44
C LEU A 31 -0.85 -0.31 5.67
N ASN A 32 -1.67 -1.21 6.21
CA ASN A 32 -1.34 -1.94 7.42
C ASN A 32 -1.04 -3.42 7.14
N ALA A 33 0.09 -3.90 7.66
CA ALA A 33 0.45 -5.32 7.63
C ALA A 33 -0.43 -6.14 8.59
N ASN A 34 -0.96 -7.26 8.10
CA ASN A 34 -1.94 -8.06 8.83
C ASN A 34 -1.69 -9.56 8.60
N ALA A 35 -1.87 -10.38 9.64
CA ALA A 35 -1.83 -11.84 9.49
C ALA A 35 -2.98 -12.33 8.60
N ILE A 36 -2.72 -13.38 7.82
CA ILE A 36 -3.73 -14.07 7.01
C ILE A 36 -4.19 -15.38 7.69
N PRO A 37 -5.33 -15.97 7.29
CA PRO A 37 -5.69 -17.31 7.73
C PRO A 37 -4.56 -18.32 7.43
N PHE A 38 -4.17 -19.10 8.44
CA PHE A 38 -3.08 -20.07 8.34
C PHE A 38 -1.75 -19.44 7.86
N ASP A 39 -1.45 -18.21 8.33
CA ASP A 39 -0.23 -17.50 7.95
C ASP A 39 1.03 -18.36 8.16
N PRO A 40 1.82 -18.63 7.11
CA PRO A 40 3.05 -19.41 7.25
C PRO A 40 4.19 -18.61 7.90
N ARG A 41 4.07 -17.28 7.99
CA ARG A 41 5.09 -16.41 8.58
C ARG A 41 4.86 -16.19 10.09
N LYS A 42 5.86 -15.61 10.75
CA LYS A 42 5.84 -15.38 12.21
C LYS A 42 4.91 -14.20 12.56
N PRO A 43 4.36 -14.14 13.79
CA PRO A 43 3.42 -13.08 14.20
C PRO A 43 3.92 -11.64 14.01
N PHE A 44 5.24 -11.40 14.13
CA PHE A 44 5.84 -10.07 13.97
C PHE A 44 6.19 -9.71 12.52
N ASP A 45 5.92 -10.61 11.57
CA ASP A 45 6.22 -10.45 10.15
C ASP A 45 5.15 -11.17 9.29
N PRO A 46 3.90 -10.68 9.32
CA PRO A 46 2.76 -11.37 8.70
C PRO A 46 2.80 -11.31 7.17
N SER A 47 2.04 -12.18 6.49
CA SER A 47 2.03 -12.28 5.02
C SER A 47 1.02 -11.37 4.29
N GLY A 48 0.20 -10.61 5.02
CA GLY A 48 -0.93 -9.88 4.43
C GLY A 48 -0.85 -8.36 4.53
N LEU A 49 -1.64 -7.70 3.68
CA LEU A 49 -1.97 -6.27 3.77
C LEU A 49 -3.47 -6.08 3.90
N ARG A 50 -3.90 -5.24 4.85
CA ARG A 50 -5.28 -4.80 4.96
C ARG A 50 -5.45 -3.48 4.20
N ILE A 51 -6.36 -3.49 3.23
CA ILE A 51 -6.69 -2.34 2.39
C ILE A 51 -8.11 -1.90 2.72
N GLY A 52 -8.33 -0.61 2.93
CA GLY A 52 -9.65 -0.04 3.14
C GLY A 52 -9.81 1.27 2.38
N VAL A 53 -11.05 1.56 1.99
CA VAL A 53 -11.40 2.77 1.22
C VAL A 53 -11.97 3.96 2.00
N PRO A 54 -12.42 3.88 3.28
CA PRO A 54 -13.10 5.01 3.95
C PRO A 54 -12.36 6.35 3.92
N SER A 55 -11.03 6.33 4.11
CA SER A 55 -10.21 7.55 4.13
C SER A 55 -10.24 8.27 2.79
N ILE A 56 -10.03 7.54 1.68
CA ILE A 56 -9.97 8.13 0.34
C ILE A 56 -11.36 8.50 -0.19
N THR A 57 -12.40 7.73 0.16
CA THR A 57 -13.78 8.08 -0.20
C THR A 57 -14.26 9.33 0.55
N SER A 58 -13.82 9.53 1.80
CA SER A 58 -14.12 10.77 2.55
C SER A 58 -13.46 12.01 1.94
N ARG A 59 -12.40 11.84 1.13
CA ARG A 59 -11.75 12.90 0.35
C ARG A 59 -12.40 13.13 -1.02
N GLY A 60 -13.43 12.36 -1.37
CA GLY A 60 -14.16 12.49 -2.64
C GLY A 60 -13.72 11.52 -3.75
N MET A 61 -12.83 10.57 -3.47
CA MET A 61 -12.50 9.53 -4.47
C MET A 61 -13.67 8.54 -4.64
N THR A 62 -13.99 8.24 -5.90
CA THR A 62 -15.02 7.28 -6.34
C THR A 62 -14.42 6.04 -7.01
N GLU A 63 -15.26 5.11 -7.47
CA GLU A 63 -14.90 3.89 -8.20
C GLU A 63 -13.99 4.18 -9.42
N ALA A 64 -14.20 5.31 -10.09
CA ALA A 64 -13.41 5.72 -11.26
C ALA A 64 -11.91 5.89 -10.94
N HIS A 65 -11.58 6.12 -9.67
CA HIS A 65 -10.23 6.36 -9.17
C HIS A 65 -9.56 5.09 -8.62
N MET A 66 -10.34 4.03 -8.36
CA MET A 66 -9.82 2.84 -7.67
C MET A 66 -8.81 2.06 -8.51
N ALA A 67 -8.92 2.13 -9.85
CA ALA A 67 -7.95 1.53 -10.75
C ALA A 67 -6.56 2.21 -10.62
N ASP A 68 -6.51 3.54 -10.47
CA ASP A 68 -5.27 4.27 -10.22
C ASP A 68 -4.65 3.92 -8.87
N VAL A 69 -5.48 3.89 -7.82
CA VAL A 69 -5.05 3.48 -6.47
C VAL A 69 -4.47 2.05 -6.50
N ALA A 70 -5.15 1.11 -7.16
CA ALA A 70 -4.67 -0.25 -7.31
C ALA A 70 -3.35 -0.33 -8.09
N ARG A 71 -3.16 0.50 -9.14
CA ARG A 71 -1.90 0.60 -9.88
C ARG A 71 -0.75 1.08 -9.00
N PHE A 72 -0.96 2.12 -8.19
CA PHE A 72 0.07 2.61 -7.27
C PHE A 72 0.48 1.55 -6.24
N ILE A 73 -0.51 0.81 -5.70
CA ILE A 73 -0.23 -0.30 -4.78
C ILE A 73 0.57 -1.40 -5.48
N ASP A 74 0.14 -1.85 -6.66
CA ASP A 74 0.82 -2.92 -7.38
C ASP A 74 2.25 -2.52 -7.77
N GLU A 75 2.47 -1.31 -8.26
CA GLU A 75 3.81 -0.82 -8.60
C GLU A 75 4.73 -0.76 -7.37
N GLY A 76 4.22 -0.29 -6.22
CA GLY A 76 4.96 -0.30 -4.96
C GLY A 76 5.30 -1.72 -4.50
N LEU A 77 4.38 -2.68 -4.67
CA LEU A 77 4.63 -4.11 -4.37
C LEU A 77 5.66 -4.73 -5.33
N GLN A 78 5.64 -4.39 -6.62
CA GLN A 78 6.67 -4.81 -7.56
C GLN A 78 8.04 -4.22 -7.17
N GLY A 79 8.06 -2.96 -6.73
CA GLY A 79 9.23 -2.33 -6.12
C GLY A 79 9.75 -3.10 -4.91
N ALA A 80 8.87 -3.38 -3.96
CA ALA A 80 9.20 -4.13 -2.74
C ALA A 80 9.80 -5.51 -3.04
N ALA A 81 9.34 -6.19 -4.09
CA ALA A 81 9.85 -7.51 -4.50
C ALA A 81 11.27 -7.48 -5.08
N ARG A 82 11.77 -6.31 -5.48
CA ARG A 82 13.12 -6.14 -6.05
C ARG A 82 14.17 -5.76 -5.03
N VAL A 83 13.76 -5.41 -3.81
CA VAL A 83 14.64 -4.89 -2.76
C VAL A 83 14.62 -5.78 -1.53
N ASP A 84 15.80 -6.00 -0.98
CA ASP A 84 15.99 -6.80 0.22
C ASP A 84 15.40 -6.09 1.46
N PRO A 85 14.53 -6.73 2.26
CA PRO A 85 13.94 -6.09 3.44
C PRO A 85 14.97 -5.56 4.44
N GLU A 86 16.06 -6.30 4.66
CA GLU A 86 17.13 -5.97 5.61
C GLU A 86 17.99 -4.78 5.14
N GLY A 87 18.16 -4.62 3.83
CA GLY A 87 18.95 -3.55 3.20
C GLY A 87 18.12 -2.39 2.64
N TYR A 88 16.80 -2.45 2.72
CA TYR A 88 15.92 -1.49 2.07
C TYR A 88 16.04 -0.08 2.69
N THR A 89 16.10 0.92 1.80
CA THR A 89 16.02 2.33 2.16
C THR A 89 15.07 3.06 1.23
N ALA A 90 14.50 4.19 1.68
CA ALA A 90 13.65 5.04 0.86
C ALA A 90 14.38 5.72 -0.33
N ALA A 91 15.69 5.47 -0.49
CA ALA A 91 16.48 5.94 -1.63
C ALA A 91 16.41 5.00 -2.85
N ALA A 92 15.66 3.90 -2.77
CA ALA A 92 15.42 3.05 -3.94
C ALA A 92 14.81 3.87 -5.10
N ASP A 93 15.28 3.59 -6.31
CA ASP A 93 15.04 4.38 -7.53
C ASP A 93 13.55 4.60 -7.86
N PHE A 94 12.70 3.63 -7.52
CA PHE A 94 11.26 3.70 -7.78
C PHE A 94 10.46 4.50 -6.74
N VAL A 95 11.02 4.73 -5.53
CA VAL A 95 10.28 5.30 -4.41
C VAL A 95 9.91 6.75 -4.67
N ALA A 96 10.88 7.60 -5.01
CA ALA A 96 10.64 9.03 -5.23
C ALA A 96 9.71 9.30 -6.44
N PRO A 97 9.89 8.63 -7.61
CA PRO A 97 8.97 8.80 -8.75
C PRO A 97 7.54 8.32 -8.47
N LEU A 98 7.36 7.21 -7.75
CA LEU A 98 6.03 6.74 -7.37
C LEU A 98 5.38 7.70 -6.35
N ARG A 99 6.14 8.15 -5.35
CA ARG A 99 5.66 9.12 -4.36
C ARG A 99 5.19 10.42 -5.00
N ALA A 100 5.92 10.94 -5.97
CA ALA A 100 5.53 12.17 -6.68
C ALA A 100 4.18 12.00 -7.39
N ARG A 101 3.96 10.89 -8.11
CA ARG A 101 2.68 10.62 -8.78
C ARG A 101 1.53 10.40 -7.79
N VAL A 102 1.78 9.71 -6.68
CA VAL A 102 0.78 9.53 -5.62
C VAL A 102 0.38 10.88 -5.02
N GLN A 103 1.35 11.76 -4.76
CA GLN A 103 1.11 13.11 -4.25
C GLN A 103 0.32 13.97 -5.24
N GLU A 104 0.72 13.97 -6.51
CA GLU A 104 0.01 14.68 -7.59
C GLU A 104 -1.45 14.22 -7.67
N PHE A 105 -1.66 12.90 -7.74
CA PHE A 105 -3.00 12.32 -7.77
C PHE A 105 -3.84 12.70 -6.54
N CYS A 106 -3.26 12.61 -5.34
CA CYS A 106 -3.95 12.97 -4.11
C CYS A 106 -4.19 14.48 -3.96
N GLY A 107 -3.44 15.34 -4.68
CA GLY A 107 -3.57 16.79 -4.65
C GLY A 107 -4.94 17.29 -5.14
N ALA A 108 -5.61 16.52 -6.00
CA ALA A 108 -6.98 16.81 -6.45
C ALA A 108 -8.06 16.55 -5.38
N PHE A 109 -7.71 15.90 -4.26
CA PHE A 109 -8.65 15.45 -3.23
C PHE A 109 -8.21 15.96 -1.85
N PRO A 110 -8.55 17.20 -1.46
CA PRO A 110 -8.09 17.79 -0.20
C PRO A 110 -8.57 16.98 1.02
N ALA A 111 -7.82 17.08 2.12
CA ALA A 111 -8.21 16.44 3.38
C ALA A 111 -9.44 17.15 3.98
N PRO A 112 -10.46 16.41 4.46
CA PRO A 112 -11.59 17.00 5.16
C PRO A 112 -11.14 17.80 6.39
N GLY A 113 -11.80 18.92 6.65
CA GLY A 113 -11.62 19.69 7.89
C GLY A 113 -10.42 20.64 7.90
N ILE A 114 -9.63 20.73 6.84
CA ILE A 114 -8.61 21.78 6.66
C ILE A 114 -9.17 22.78 5.65
N ALA A 115 -9.58 23.95 6.16
CA ALA A 115 -10.02 25.11 5.39
C ALA A 115 -8.93 26.19 5.41
#